data_AF-A0A9E3Y0I6-F1
#
_entry.id   AF-A0A9E3Y0I6-F1
#
_cell.length_a   1.000
_cell.length_b   1.000
_cell.length_c   1.000
_cell.angle_alpha   90.00
_cell.angle_beta   90.00
_cell.angle_gamma   90.00
#
_symmetry.space_group_name_H-M   'P 1'
#
loop_
_entity.id
_entity.type
_entity.pdbx_description
1 polymer ?
#
loop_
_entity_poly.entity_id
_entity_poly.type
_entity_poly.pdbx_seq_one_letter_code
_entity_poly.pdbx_strand_id
1 'polypeptide(L)'
;MLTTGSKLLIGATVVSVISAILFGITVDGPGATVGVIGLLSAAVAFGLIAGINVYVRDSNAPAMEPGVEHTCAAARQPSGASGWPAVAAVGVAGLAIGAVSRPVVFLVALVVVLAAIVEWMVQAWSERASDDTGYNATIRGRLLHPLEFPVLATLGLGALIYGFSRIMLSASKDAGRWLFIAIGALFLAGAVVVAIYRGAGKRTIAGVSALAAFAVVGVGVASAVQGQRDIEAHPAP
;
A
#
# COMPACT_ATOMS: atom_id res chain seq x y z
N MET A 1 25.92 -20.36 -19.25
CA MET A 1 26.54 -19.08 -19.64
C MET A 1 25.91 -17.96 -18.82
N LEU A 2 26.64 -16.92 -18.41
CA LEU A 2 26.08 -15.78 -17.68
C LEU A 2 25.16 -14.94 -18.58
N THR A 3 23.97 -14.60 -18.10
CA THR A 3 23.02 -13.73 -18.82
C THR A 3 23.56 -12.30 -18.93
N THR A 4 23.07 -11.52 -19.90
CA THR A 4 23.46 -10.11 -20.08
C THR A 4 23.19 -9.30 -18.80
N GLY A 5 22.05 -9.51 -18.15
CA GLY A 5 21.73 -8.87 -16.87
C GLY A 5 22.71 -9.22 -15.75
N SER A 6 23.10 -10.50 -15.63
CA SER A 6 24.10 -10.92 -14.65
C SER A 6 25.47 -10.26 -14.91
N LYS A 7 25.89 -10.14 -16.18
CA LYS A 7 27.16 -9.48 -16.54
C LYS A 7 27.16 -7.99 -16.14
N LEU A 8 26.05 -7.29 -16.36
CA LEU A 8 25.92 -5.87 -15.98
C LEU A 8 26.00 -5.69 -14.47
N LEU A 9 25.31 -6.54 -13.69
CA LEU A 9 25.31 -6.45 -12.23
C LEU A 9 26.67 -6.84 -11.61
N ILE A 10 27.34 -7.85 -12.17
CA ILE A 10 28.71 -8.21 -11.78
C ILE A 10 29.66 -7.05 -12.12
N GLY A 11 29.53 -6.46 -13.31
CA GLY A 11 30.29 -5.28 -13.70
C GLY A 11 30.08 -4.09 -12.76
N ALA A 12 28.82 -3.79 -12.43
CA ALA A 12 28.46 -2.73 -11.48
C ALA A 12 29.04 -2.99 -10.08
N THR A 13 29.05 -4.25 -9.64
CA THR A 13 29.68 -4.66 -8.37
C THR A 13 31.18 -4.34 -8.38
N VAL A 14 31.88 -4.76 -9.44
CA VAL A 14 33.33 -4.52 -9.60
C VAL A 14 33.64 -3.03 -9.66
N VAL A 15 32.88 -2.27 -10.46
CA VAL A 15 33.02 -0.82 -10.55
C VAL A 15 32.81 -0.17 -9.19
N SER A 16 31.77 -0.56 -8.44
CA SER A 16 31.49 -0.01 -7.11
C SER A 16 32.62 -0.28 -6.11
N VAL A 17 33.24 -1.47 -6.15
CA VAL A 17 34.40 -1.80 -5.31
C VAL A 17 35.61 -0.96 -5.69
N ILE A 18 35.92 -0.86 -6.99
CA ILE A 18 37.04 -0.03 -7.47
C ILE A 18 36.81 1.44 -7.09
N SER A 19 35.60 1.95 -7.29
CA SER A 19 35.21 3.31 -6.89
C SER A 19 35.34 3.51 -5.39
N ALA A 20 34.97 2.53 -4.55
CA ALA A 20 35.13 2.62 -3.09
C ALA A 20 36.61 2.76 -2.70
N ILE A 21 37.48 1.95 -3.32
CA ILE A 21 38.93 1.99 -3.08
C ILE A 21 39.49 3.35 -3.53
N LEU A 22 39.20 3.76 -4.77
CA LEU A 22 39.69 5.03 -5.32
C LEU A 22 39.20 6.21 -4.48
N PHE A 23 37.90 6.27 -4.18
CA PHE A 23 37.33 7.34 -3.38
C PHE A 23 37.97 7.41 -1.98
N GLY A 24 38.21 6.26 -1.35
CA GLY A 24 38.84 6.18 -0.04
C GLY A 24 40.31 6.61 0.00
N ILE A 25 41.03 6.57 -1.13
CA ILE A 25 42.43 7.04 -1.20
C ILE A 25 42.56 8.47 -1.76
N THR A 26 41.56 8.98 -2.49
CA THR A 26 41.64 10.30 -3.15
C THR A 26 40.90 11.42 -2.42
N VAL A 27 39.94 11.09 -1.53
CA VAL A 27 39.08 12.09 -0.89
C VAL A 27 39.34 12.12 0.61
N ASP A 28 39.72 13.28 1.12
CA ASP A 28 39.90 13.54 2.54
C ASP A 28 38.73 14.35 3.13
N GLY A 29 38.46 14.16 4.42
CA GLY A 29 37.49 14.95 5.19
C GLY A 29 36.32 14.15 5.77
N PRO A 30 35.40 14.81 6.51
CA PRO A 30 34.32 14.12 7.26
C PRO A 30 33.36 13.30 6.39
N GLY A 31 33.21 13.67 5.10
CA GLY A 31 32.38 12.97 4.13
C GLY A 31 33.04 11.75 3.48
N ALA A 32 34.36 11.58 3.62
CA ALA A 32 35.11 10.52 2.96
C ALA A 32 34.62 9.13 3.41
N THR A 33 34.48 8.94 4.72
CA THR A 33 33.99 7.68 5.30
C THR A 33 32.58 7.34 4.83
N VAL A 34 31.69 8.34 4.75
CA VAL A 34 30.30 8.15 4.30
C VAL A 34 30.27 7.74 2.83
N GLY A 35 31.09 8.35 1.98
CA GLY A 35 31.19 7.98 0.57
C GLY A 35 31.71 6.56 0.36
N VAL A 36 32.75 6.15 1.09
CA VAL A 36 33.26 4.77 1.06
C VAL A 36 32.20 3.78 1.52
N ILE A 37 31.50 4.05 2.63
CA ILE A 37 30.40 3.19 3.13
C ILE A 37 29.28 3.07 2.09
N GLY A 38 28.92 4.18 1.43
CA GLY A 38 27.90 4.18 0.38
C GLY A 38 28.28 3.31 -0.81
N LEU A 39 29.53 3.42 -1.29
CA LEU A 39 30.04 2.63 -2.41
C LEU A 39 30.20 1.15 -2.07
N LEU A 40 30.59 0.82 -0.83
CA LEU A 40 30.62 -0.57 -0.36
C LEU A 40 29.21 -1.16 -0.22
N SER A 41 28.25 -0.36 0.28
CA SER A 41 26.84 -0.77 0.38
C SER A 41 26.24 -1.04 -1.00
N ALA A 42 26.54 -0.19 -1.98
CA ALA A 42 26.16 -0.40 -3.37
C ALA A 42 26.81 -1.67 -3.96
N ALA A 43 28.09 -1.94 -3.66
CA ALA A 43 28.75 -3.16 -4.08
C ALA A 43 28.08 -4.41 -3.51
N VAL A 44 27.72 -4.40 -2.22
CA VAL A 44 26.98 -5.51 -1.58
C VAL A 44 25.60 -5.68 -2.23
N ALA A 45 24.88 -4.60 -2.48
CA ALA A 45 23.55 -4.65 -3.12
C ALA A 45 23.63 -5.24 -4.53
N PHE A 46 24.54 -4.73 -5.38
CA PHE A 46 24.71 -5.25 -6.74
C PHE A 46 25.20 -6.70 -6.73
N GLY A 47 26.12 -7.06 -5.83
CA GLY A 47 26.63 -8.42 -5.71
C GLY A 47 25.54 -9.41 -5.29
N LEU A 48 24.67 -9.01 -4.36
CA LEU A 48 23.53 -9.81 -3.92
C LEU A 48 22.52 -10.00 -5.07
N ILE A 49 22.14 -8.92 -5.76
CA ILE A 49 21.21 -9.00 -6.90
C ILE A 49 21.84 -9.81 -8.05
N ALA A 50 23.15 -9.68 -8.29
CA ALA A 50 23.88 -10.50 -9.25
C ALA A 50 23.83 -11.98 -8.86
N GLY A 51 24.07 -12.31 -7.59
CA GLY A 51 23.97 -13.68 -7.07
C GLY A 51 22.58 -14.28 -7.27
N ILE A 52 21.53 -13.52 -6.97
CA ILE A 52 20.14 -13.94 -7.23
C ILE A 52 19.91 -14.18 -8.73
N ASN A 53 20.36 -13.28 -9.59
CA ASN A 53 20.18 -13.40 -11.05
C ASN A 53 20.90 -14.64 -11.61
N VAL A 54 22.11 -14.90 -11.12
CA VAL A 54 22.89 -16.11 -11.47
C VAL A 54 22.23 -17.38 -10.95
N TYR A 55 21.66 -17.34 -9.74
CA TYR A 55 21.02 -18.49 -9.11
C TYR A 55 19.69 -18.86 -9.76
N VAL A 56 18.81 -17.88 -9.97
CA VAL A 56 17.47 -18.08 -10.53
C VAL A 56 17.57 -18.47 -11.99
N ARG A 57 18.64 -18.10 -12.71
CA ARG A 57 18.90 -18.39 -14.13
C ARG A 57 17.82 -17.95 -15.12
N ASP A 58 16.70 -17.43 -14.65
CA ASP A 58 15.46 -17.42 -15.40
C ASP A 58 14.78 -16.05 -15.34
N SER A 59 14.65 -15.44 -16.52
CA SER A 59 13.86 -14.25 -16.91
C SER A 59 14.42 -13.56 -18.16
N ASN A 60 15.56 -14.02 -18.71
CA ASN A 60 16.15 -13.39 -19.89
C ASN A 60 15.78 -14.18 -21.15
N ALA A 61 14.59 -13.93 -21.66
CA ALA A 61 14.21 -14.30 -23.02
C ALA A 61 15.19 -13.60 -24.00
N PRO A 62 15.96 -14.34 -24.82
CA PRO A 62 16.83 -13.71 -25.81
C PRO A 62 15.96 -12.92 -26.78
N ALA A 63 16.10 -11.60 -26.83
CA ALA A 63 15.28 -10.74 -27.70
C ALA A 63 15.37 -11.07 -29.21
N MET A 64 16.35 -11.89 -29.60
CA MET A 64 16.59 -12.36 -30.97
C MET A 64 16.10 -13.78 -31.23
N GLU A 65 15.55 -14.46 -30.21
CA GLU A 65 14.97 -15.80 -30.36
C GLU A 65 13.56 -15.69 -30.96
N PRO A 66 13.29 -16.24 -32.15
CA PRO A 66 11.98 -16.15 -32.77
C PRO A 66 10.89 -16.85 -31.95
N GLY A 67 9.77 -16.18 -31.66
CA GLY A 67 8.66 -16.75 -30.91
C GLY A 67 8.83 -16.68 -29.38
N VAL A 68 9.89 -16.06 -28.89
CA VAL A 68 10.14 -15.91 -27.44
C VAL A 68 9.08 -15.03 -26.77
N GLU A 69 8.53 -14.08 -27.51
CA GLU A 69 7.42 -13.20 -27.13
C GLU A 69 6.11 -13.92 -26.81
N HIS A 70 6.00 -15.20 -27.17
CA HIS A 70 4.84 -16.05 -26.91
C HIS A 70 5.13 -17.22 -25.96
N THR A 71 6.40 -17.54 -25.76
CA THR A 71 6.83 -18.74 -25.02
C THR A 71 7.54 -18.41 -23.70
N CYS A 72 8.02 -17.18 -23.52
CA CYS A 72 8.72 -16.80 -22.29
C CYS A 72 7.77 -16.57 -21.11
N ALA A 73 8.29 -16.64 -19.88
CA ALA A 73 7.51 -16.35 -18.67
C ALA A 73 6.90 -14.94 -18.65
N ALA A 74 7.53 -13.98 -19.34
CA ALA A 74 7.00 -12.62 -19.50
C ALA A 74 5.87 -12.50 -20.54
N ALA A 75 5.68 -13.51 -21.40
CA ALA A 75 4.56 -13.60 -22.33
C ALA A 75 3.24 -14.02 -21.64
N ARG A 76 3.30 -14.41 -20.36
CA ARG A 76 2.10 -14.73 -19.58
C ARG A 76 1.22 -13.50 -19.46
N GLN A 77 -0.10 -13.74 -19.43
CA GLN A 77 -1.09 -12.69 -19.25
C GLN A 77 -0.75 -11.84 -18.02
N PRO A 78 -0.86 -10.49 -18.09
CA PRO A 78 -0.57 -9.63 -16.96
C PRO A 78 -1.33 -10.08 -15.72
N SER A 79 -0.64 -10.07 -14.57
CA SER A 79 -1.29 -10.15 -13.26
C SER A 79 -2.48 -9.20 -13.22
N GLY A 80 -3.60 -9.66 -12.65
CA GLY A 80 -4.81 -8.85 -12.54
C GLY A 80 -4.53 -7.51 -11.84
N ALA A 81 -5.36 -6.50 -12.10
CA ALA A 81 -5.22 -5.20 -11.45
C ALA A 81 -5.17 -5.37 -9.91
N SER A 82 -4.10 -4.87 -9.28
CA SER A 82 -3.91 -4.90 -7.83
C SER A 82 -4.06 -3.51 -7.23
N GLY A 83 -4.89 -3.38 -6.20
CA GLY A 83 -5.06 -2.12 -5.45
C GLY A 83 -4.00 -1.93 -4.35
N TRP A 84 -3.29 -2.98 -3.96
CA TRP A 84 -2.32 -2.95 -2.86
C TRP A 84 -1.16 -1.96 -3.01
N PRO A 85 -0.62 -1.68 -4.22
CA PRO A 85 0.39 -0.62 -4.38
C PRO A 85 -0.13 0.75 -3.94
N ALA A 86 -1.40 1.06 -4.24
CA ALA A 86 -2.03 2.30 -3.83
C ALA A 86 -2.24 2.34 -2.31
N VAL A 87 -2.67 1.23 -1.70
CA VAL A 87 -2.79 1.12 -0.24
C VAL A 87 -1.44 1.30 0.44
N ALA A 88 -0.38 0.67 -0.08
CA ALA A 88 0.98 0.83 0.42
C ALA A 88 1.45 2.29 0.31
N ALA A 89 1.17 2.98 -0.80
CA ALA A 89 1.50 4.39 -0.98
C ALA A 89 0.80 5.29 0.06
N VAL A 90 -0.50 5.05 0.34
CA VAL A 90 -1.24 5.73 1.41
C VAL A 90 -0.63 5.44 2.77
N GLY A 91 -0.24 4.19 3.04
CA GLY A 91 0.45 3.82 4.27
C GLY A 91 1.80 4.53 4.44
N VAL A 92 2.61 4.61 3.39
CA VAL A 92 3.90 5.32 3.40
C VAL A 92 3.71 6.82 3.63
N ALA A 93 2.71 7.44 2.99
CA ALA A 93 2.35 8.82 3.27
C ALA A 93 1.92 8.99 4.74
N GLY A 94 1.14 8.04 5.28
CA GLY A 94 0.76 7.98 6.68
C GLY A 94 1.95 7.86 7.64
N LEU A 95 2.99 7.11 7.28
CA LEU A 95 4.24 7.00 8.05
C LEU A 95 4.94 8.36 8.14
N ALA A 96 5.05 9.07 7.02
CA ALA A 96 5.65 10.41 6.99
C ALA A 96 4.86 11.40 7.87
N ILE A 97 3.53 11.38 7.80
CA ILE A 97 2.66 12.19 8.66
C ILE A 97 2.79 11.78 10.13
N GLY A 98 2.81 10.47 10.41
CA GLY A 98 2.91 9.90 11.75
C GLY A 98 4.22 10.25 12.45
N ALA A 99 5.31 10.32 11.70
CA ALA A 99 6.65 10.65 12.21
C ALA A 99 6.72 12.04 12.85
N VAL A 100 5.86 12.97 12.40
CA VAL A 100 5.85 14.38 12.87
C VAL A 100 4.64 14.69 13.75
N SER A 101 3.58 13.88 13.71
CA SER A 101 2.31 14.16 14.39
C SER A 101 2.16 13.46 15.74
N ARG A 102 1.86 12.16 15.75
CA ARG A 102 1.65 11.35 16.96
C ARG A 102 2.12 9.91 16.74
N PRO A 103 2.77 9.27 17.73
CA PRO A 103 3.25 7.89 17.61
C PRO A 103 2.18 6.89 17.18
N VAL A 104 0.93 7.08 17.64
CA VAL A 104 -0.20 6.20 17.27
C VAL A 104 -0.48 6.24 15.77
N VAL A 105 -0.41 7.42 15.13
CA VAL A 105 -0.64 7.56 13.68
C VAL A 105 0.45 6.83 12.91
N PHE A 106 1.70 6.93 13.37
CA PHE A 106 2.82 6.20 12.79
C PHE A 106 2.63 4.67 12.89
N LEU A 107 2.24 4.16 14.06
CA LEU A 107 2.03 2.72 14.26
C LEU A 107 0.89 2.17 13.40
N VAL A 108 -0.22 2.90 13.30
CA VAL A 108 -1.33 2.50 12.41
C VAL A 108 -0.88 2.47 10.95
N ALA A 109 -0.16 3.51 10.50
CA ALA A 109 0.37 3.56 9.14
C ALA A 109 1.39 2.44 8.86
N LEU A 110 2.22 2.08 9.85
CA LEU A 110 3.16 0.96 9.76
C LEU A 110 2.42 -0.36 9.56
N VAL A 111 1.37 -0.60 10.34
CA VAL A 111 0.52 -1.81 10.19
C VAL A 111 -0.12 -1.85 8.80
N VAL A 112 -0.59 -0.71 8.27
CA VAL A 112 -1.14 -0.64 6.91
C VAL A 112 -0.10 -0.99 5.85
N VAL A 113 1.13 -0.46 5.96
CA VAL A 113 2.22 -0.79 5.03
C VAL A 113 2.59 -2.27 5.10
N LEU A 114 2.74 -2.82 6.31
CA LEU A 114 3.06 -4.24 6.49
C LEU A 114 1.97 -5.15 5.93
N ALA A 115 0.70 -4.84 6.21
CA ALA A 115 -0.43 -5.57 5.64
C ALA A 115 -0.42 -5.49 4.11
N ALA A 116 -0.27 -4.30 3.54
CA ALA A 116 -0.23 -4.12 2.09
C ALA A 116 0.93 -4.89 1.43
N ILE A 117 2.11 -4.94 2.06
CA ILE A 117 3.25 -5.72 1.55
C ILE A 117 2.92 -7.21 1.56
N VAL A 118 2.43 -7.74 2.68
CA VAL A 118 2.10 -9.17 2.81
C VAL A 118 1.02 -9.54 1.79
N GLU A 119 -0.05 -8.77 1.73
CA GLU A 119 -1.17 -8.96 0.80
C GLU A 119 -0.73 -8.90 -0.66
N TRP A 120 0.13 -7.93 -1.01
CA TRP A 120 0.65 -7.80 -2.35
C TRP A 120 1.59 -8.96 -2.71
N MET A 121 2.43 -9.42 -1.79
CA MET A 121 3.29 -10.59 -1.98
C MET A 121 2.48 -11.87 -2.18
N VAL A 122 1.47 -12.12 -1.35
CA VAL A 122 0.62 -13.31 -1.46
C VAL A 122 -0.23 -13.25 -2.73
N GLN A 123 -0.75 -12.08 -3.11
CA GLN A 123 -1.42 -11.91 -4.41
C GLN A 123 -0.46 -12.28 -5.56
N ALA A 124 0.73 -11.68 -5.58
CA ALA A 124 1.72 -11.88 -6.63
C ALA A 124 2.23 -13.34 -6.71
N TRP A 125 2.32 -14.03 -5.58
CA TRP A 125 2.62 -15.46 -5.53
C TRP A 125 1.44 -16.31 -6.02
N SER A 126 0.24 -16.06 -5.50
CA SER A 126 -0.95 -16.87 -5.81
C SER A 126 -1.34 -16.82 -7.28
N GLU A 127 -1.18 -15.67 -7.94
CA GLU A 127 -1.42 -15.51 -9.38
C GLU A 127 -0.48 -16.35 -10.24
N ARG A 128 0.65 -16.82 -9.68
CA ARG A 128 1.65 -17.66 -10.34
C ARG A 128 1.72 -19.09 -9.78
N ALA A 129 0.80 -19.46 -8.89
CA ALA A 129 0.86 -20.76 -8.21
C ALA A 129 0.55 -21.94 -9.14
N SER A 130 -0.30 -21.75 -10.15
CA SER A 130 -0.67 -22.74 -11.17
C SER A 130 -1.02 -22.03 -12.50
N ASP A 131 -1.13 -22.79 -13.58
CA ASP A 131 -1.64 -22.31 -14.87
C ASP A 131 -3.18 -22.16 -14.86
N ASP A 132 -3.86 -22.73 -13.86
CA ASP A 132 -5.31 -22.56 -13.66
C ASP A 132 -5.63 -21.32 -12.79
N THR A 133 -6.24 -20.31 -13.44
CA THR A 133 -6.65 -19.07 -12.79
C THR A 133 -7.72 -19.26 -11.70
N GLY A 134 -8.62 -20.24 -11.84
CA GLY A 134 -9.64 -20.54 -10.84
C GLY A 134 -9.06 -21.14 -9.57
N TYR A 135 -8.08 -22.03 -9.73
CA TYR A 135 -7.31 -22.59 -8.62
C TYR A 135 -6.53 -21.50 -7.86
N ASN A 136 -5.84 -20.62 -8.59
CA ASN A 136 -5.07 -19.52 -8.02
C ASN A 136 -5.93 -18.57 -7.17
N ALA A 137 -7.10 -18.18 -7.69
CA ALA A 137 -8.06 -17.37 -6.95
C ALA A 137 -8.57 -18.05 -5.67
N THR A 138 -8.76 -19.37 -5.73
CA THR A 138 -9.24 -20.16 -4.58
C THR A 138 -8.20 -20.24 -3.47
N ILE A 139 -6.93 -20.48 -3.79
CA ILE A 139 -5.85 -20.51 -2.78
C ILE A 139 -5.70 -19.15 -2.13
N ARG A 140 -5.68 -18.08 -2.93
CA ARG A 140 -5.60 -16.71 -2.41
C ARG A 140 -6.70 -16.46 -1.39
N GLY A 141 -7.94 -16.76 -1.75
CA GLY A 141 -9.09 -16.55 -0.88
C GLY A 141 -9.01 -17.35 0.42
N ARG A 142 -8.49 -18.59 0.39
CA ARG A 142 -8.32 -19.41 1.59
C ARG A 142 -7.28 -18.87 2.56
N LEU A 143 -6.20 -18.29 2.04
CA LEU A 143 -5.10 -17.76 2.85
C LEU A 143 -5.41 -16.36 3.39
N LEU A 144 -5.95 -15.48 2.55
CA LEU A 144 -6.07 -14.06 2.86
C LEU A 144 -7.42 -13.66 3.44
N HIS A 145 -8.55 -14.16 2.92
CA HIS A 145 -9.88 -13.72 3.39
C HIS A 145 -10.10 -13.79 4.92
N PRO A 146 -9.58 -14.81 5.66
CA PRO A 146 -9.75 -14.87 7.10
C PRO A 146 -9.11 -13.70 7.87
N LEU A 147 -8.05 -13.10 7.32
CA LEU A 147 -7.32 -11.98 7.93
C LEU A 147 -7.67 -10.65 7.26
N GLU A 148 -7.70 -10.64 5.93
CA GLU A 148 -7.94 -9.48 5.08
C GLU A 148 -9.25 -8.78 5.44
N PHE A 149 -10.36 -9.53 5.49
CA PHE A 149 -11.67 -8.91 5.73
C PHE A 149 -11.81 -8.33 7.14
N PRO A 150 -11.45 -9.02 8.23
CA PRO A 150 -11.52 -8.42 9.56
C PRO A 150 -10.61 -7.19 9.71
N VAL A 151 -9.38 -7.24 9.20
CA VAL A 151 -8.44 -6.11 9.32
C VAL A 151 -8.93 -4.91 8.51
N LEU A 152 -9.29 -5.11 7.24
CA LEU A 152 -9.81 -4.04 6.39
C LEU A 152 -11.13 -3.49 6.92
N ALA A 153 -12.04 -4.34 7.41
CA ALA A 153 -13.29 -3.90 8.01
C ALA A 153 -13.03 -3.05 9.26
N THR A 154 -12.11 -3.48 10.13
CA THR A 154 -11.78 -2.74 11.35
C THR A 154 -11.13 -1.39 11.05
N LEU A 155 -10.16 -1.35 10.13
CA LEU A 155 -9.50 -0.11 9.73
C LEU A 155 -10.47 0.84 9.01
N GLY A 156 -11.24 0.33 8.05
CA GLY A 156 -12.20 1.10 7.28
C GLY A 156 -13.33 1.66 8.15
N LEU A 157 -13.93 0.82 9.00
CA LEU A 157 -14.98 1.25 9.92
C LEU A 157 -14.42 2.19 11.00
N GLY A 158 -13.23 1.91 11.52
CA GLY A 158 -12.54 2.77 12.48
C GLY A 158 -12.29 4.17 11.93
N ALA A 159 -11.80 4.27 10.69
CA ALA A 159 -11.62 5.55 10.00
C ALA A 159 -12.96 6.28 9.78
N LEU A 160 -14.01 5.56 9.40
CA LEU A 160 -15.35 6.12 9.22
C LEU A 160 -15.92 6.67 10.54
N ILE A 161 -15.85 5.89 11.62
CA ILE A 161 -16.31 6.28 12.96
C ILE A 161 -15.53 7.50 13.45
N TYR A 162 -14.21 7.49 13.29
CA TYR A 162 -13.36 8.61 13.68
C TYR A 162 -13.69 9.88 12.88
N GLY A 163 -13.84 9.76 11.56
CA GLY A 163 -14.24 10.88 10.69
C GLY A 163 -15.58 11.47 11.14
N PHE A 164 -16.59 10.63 11.33
CA PHE A 164 -17.89 11.05 11.83
C PHE A 164 -17.82 11.73 13.20
N SER A 165 -17.02 11.18 14.12
CA SER A 165 -16.76 11.78 15.44
C SER A 165 -16.21 13.20 15.31
N ARG A 166 -15.22 13.42 14.42
CA ARG A 166 -14.65 14.76 14.19
C ARG A 166 -15.67 15.74 13.60
N ILE A 167 -16.52 15.30 12.69
CA ILE A 167 -17.61 16.13 12.14
C ILE A 167 -18.56 16.60 13.25
N MET A 168 -19.00 15.68 14.10
CA MET A 168 -19.94 16.00 15.20
C MET A 168 -19.31 16.88 16.28
N LEU A 169 -18.00 16.74 16.50
CA LEU A 169 -17.25 17.55 17.45
C LEU A 169 -16.94 18.96 16.94
N SER A 170 -16.85 19.17 15.63
CA SER A 170 -16.69 20.52 15.06
C SER A 170 -18.01 21.29 14.94
N ALA A 171 -19.15 20.58 14.80
CA ALA A 171 -20.45 21.22 14.62
C ALA A 171 -21.00 21.83 15.93
N SER A 172 -21.71 22.95 15.83
CA SER A 172 -22.38 23.61 16.97
C SER A 172 -23.53 22.75 17.55
N LYS A 173 -24.02 23.06 18.76
CA LYS A 173 -25.04 22.25 19.47
C LYS A 173 -26.32 22.05 18.65
N ASP A 174 -26.81 23.12 18.04
CA ASP A 174 -28.04 23.08 17.22
C ASP A 174 -27.78 22.48 15.84
N ALA A 175 -26.66 22.84 15.20
CA ALA A 175 -26.30 22.28 13.90
C ALA A 175 -26.02 20.78 13.96
N GLY A 176 -25.38 20.29 15.02
CA GLY A 176 -25.03 18.88 15.20
C GLY A 176 -26.26 17.97 15.22
N ARG A 177 -27.37 18.40 15.82
CA ARG A 177 -28.64 17.65 15.81
C ARG A 177 -29.16 17.46 14.39
N TRP A 178 -29.25 18.55 13.63
CA TRP A 178 -29.73 18.51 12.25
C TRP A 178 -28.78 17.75 11.34
N LEU A 179 -27.48 17.88 11.55
CA LEU A 179 -26.45 17.17 10.80
C LEU A 179 -26.53 15.66 11.03
N PHE A 180 -26.73 15.23 12.27
CA PHE A 180 -26.90 13.82 12.60
C PHE A 180 -28.12 13.22 11.90
N ILE A 181 -29.27 13.91 11.97
CA ILE A 181 -30.51 13.49 11.30
C ILE A 181 -30.30 13.42 9.78
N ALA A 182 -29.71 14.46 9.18
CA ALA A 182 -29.49 14.54 7.74
C ALA A 182 -28.56 13.43 7.23
N ILE A 183 -27.42 13.22 7.90
CA ILE A 183 -26.47 12.15 7.52
C ILE A 183 -27.13 10.79 7.71
N GLY A 184 -27.80 10.54 8.84
CA GLY A 184 -28.48 9.27 9.10
C GLY A 184 -29.57 8.97 8.07
N ALA A 185 -30.38 9.97 7.72
CA ALA A 185 -31.41 9.85 6.69
C ALA A 185 -30.81 9.55 5.31
N LEU A 186 -29.69 10.19 4.96
CA LEU A 186 -29.00 9.95 3.70
C LEU A 186 -28.47 8.50 3.61
N PHE A 187 -27.83 8.01 4.68
CA PHE A 187 -27.35 6.62 4.73
C PHE A 187 -28.50 5.62 4.64
N LEU A 188 -29.60 5.86 5.37
CA LEU A 188 -30.78 4.99 5.33
C LEU A 188 -31.42 4.98 3.94
N ALA A 189 -31.60 6.15 3.32
CA ALA A 189 -32.13 6.26 1.97
C ALA A 189 -31.25 5.53 0.94
N GLY A 190 -29.93 5.72 1.02
CA GLY A 190 -28.97 5.00 0.17
C GLY A 190 -29.05 3.49 0.35
N ALA A 191 -29.12 3.00 1.60
CA ALA A 191 -29.26 1.59 1.91
C ALA A 191 -30.56 1.00 1.35
N VAL A 192 -31.68 1.72 1.48
CA VAL A 192 -32.98 1.33 0.93
C VAL A 192 -32.93 1.25 -0.60
N VAL A 193 -32.32 2.23 -1.27
CA VAL A 193 -32.16 2.22 -2.73
C VAL A 193 -31.36 0.99 -3.18
N VAL A 194 -30.24 0.69 -2.51
CA VAL A 194 -29.43 -0.51 -2.81
C VAL A 194 -30.21 -1.80 -2.53
N ALA A 195 -31.01 -1.84 -1.46
CA ALA A 195 -31.81 -3.01 -1.11
C ALA A 195 -32.94 -3.29 -2.11
N ILE A 196 -33.57 -2.24 -2.65
CA ILE A 196 -34.66 -2.34 -3.64
C ILE A 196 -34.08 -2.63 -5.03
N TYR A 197 -32.97 -1.99 -5.40
CA TYR A 197 -32.38 -2.12 -6.72
C TYR A 197 -31.50 -3.37 -6.86
N ARG A 198 -32.15 -4.51 -7.13
CA ARG A 198 -31.48 -5.83 -7.30
C ARG A 198 -30.60 -5.96 -8.55
N GLY A 199 -30.62 -4.99 -9.46
CA GLY A 199 -29.84 -4.99 -10.70
C GLY A 199 -28.45 -4.36 -10.60
N ALA A 200 -28.07 -3.78 -9.45
CA ALA A 200 -26.76 -3.17 -9.31
C ALA A 200 -25.65 -4.23 -9.27
N GLY A 201 -24.66 -4.07 -10.16
CA GLY A 201 -23.47 -4.91 -10.12
C GLY A 201 -22.68 -4.70 -8.82
N LYS A 202 -22.03 -5.76 -8.32
CA LYS A 202 -21.19 -5.73 -7.11
C LYS A 202 -20.17 -4.58 -7.12
N ARG A 203 -19.62 -4.26 -8.29
CA ARG A 203 -18.67 -3.15 -8.50
C ARG A 203 -19.30 -1.78 -8.28
N THR A 204 -20.54 -1.58 -8.72
CA THR A 204 -21.27 -0.32 -8.56
C THR A 204 -21.56 -0.07 -7.09
N ILE A 205 -22.06 -1.09 -6.37
CA ILE A 205 -22.35 -0.98 -4.94
C ILE A 205 -21.06 -0.67 -4.18
N ALA A 206 -19.98 -1.44 -4.42
CA ALA A 206 -18.69 -1.20 -3.79
C ALA A 206 -18.15 0.21 -4.09
N GLY A 207 -18.26 0.69 -5.34
CA GLY A 207 -17.82 2.02 -5.74
C GLY A 207 -18.58 3.15 -5.05
N VAL A 208 -19.92 3.05 -4.99
CA VAL A 208 -20.76 4.04 -4.31
C VAL A 208 -20.49 4.05 -2.80
N SER A 209 -20.40 2.87 -2.17
CA SER A 209 -20.07 2.76 -0.74
C SER A 209 -18.68 3.32 -0.43
N ALA A 210 -17.69 3.04 -1.27
CA ALA A 210 -16.35 3.59 -1.11
C ALA A 210 -16.36 5.11 -1.23
N LEU A 211 -17.04 5.68 -2.23
CA LEU A 211 -17.15 7.13 -2.41
C LEU A 211 -17.81 7.81 -1.20
N ALA A 212 -18.89 7.22 -0.68
CA ALA A 212 -19.56 7.73 0.53
C ALA A 212 -18.64 7.68 1.75
N ALA A 213 -17.90 6.60 1.94
CA ALA A 213 -16.93 6.48 3.02
C ALA A 213 -15.80 7.52 2.90
N PHE A 214 -15.25 7.71 1.69
CA PHE A 214 -14.23 8.73 1.43
C PHE A 214 -14.75 10.15 1.68
N ALA A 215 -15.98 10.45 1.30
CA ALA A 215 -16.60 11.75 1.58
C ALA A 215 -16.67 12.02 3.09
N VAL A 216 -17.14 11.05 3.88
CA VAL A 216 -17.22 11.19 5.35
C VAL A 216 -15.83 11.35 5.97
N VAL A 217 -14.86 10.54 5.56
CA VAL A 217 -13.48 10.64 6.07
C VAL A 217 -12.86 11.99 5.69
N GLY A 218 -13.01 12.43 4.44
CA GLY A 218 -12.49 13.72 3.96
C GLY A 218 -13.07 14.92 4.71
N VAL A 219 -14.39 14.96 4.90
CA VAL A 219 -15.06 16.00 5.71
C VAL A 219 -14.61 15.90 7.17
N GLY A 220 -14.46 14.69 7.72
CA GLY A 220 -13.95 14.47 9.08
C GLY A 220 -12.53 14.98 9.29
N VAL A 221 -11.64 14.83 8.31
CA VAL A 221 -10.29 15.41 8.34
C VAL A 221 -10.36 16.95 8.32
N ALA A 222 -11.19 17.54 7.46
CA ALA A 222 -11.38 18.99 7.41
C ALA A 222 -11.93 19.54 8.74
N SER A 223 -12.95 18.87 9.30
CA SER A 223 -13.49 19.15 10.64
C SER A 223 -12.43 19.00 11.72
N ALA A 224 -11.52 18.03 11.59
CA ALA A 224 -10.48 17.84 12.57
C ALA A 224 -9.51 19.02 12.64
N VAL A 225 -9.18 19.62 11.50
CA VAL A 225 -8.32 20.80 11.39
C VAL A 225 -8.99 22.05 11.99
N GLN A 226 -10.32 22.17 11.87
CA GLN A 226 -11.06 23.32 12.40
C GLN A 226 -11.15 23.36 13.94
N GLY A 227 -10.82 22.26 14.62
CA GLY A 227 -10.92 22.15 16.06
C GLY A 227 -12.29 21.67 16.55
N GLN A 228 -12.42 21.55 17.87
CA GLN A 228 -13.66 21.11 18.52
C GLN A 228 -14.42 22.32 19.04
N ARG A 229 -15.75 22.26 19.07
CA ARG A 229 -16.55 23.28 19.76
C ARG A 229 -16.31 23.22 21.28
N ASP A 230 -16.56 24.34 21.96
CA ASP A 230 -16.57 24.36 23.41
C ASP A 230 -17.70 23.48 23.97
N ILE A 231 -17.34 22.67 24.97
CA ILE A 231 -18.25 21.77 25.69
C ILE A 231 -18.22 22.19 27.15
N GLU A 232 -19.33 22.75 27.63
CA GLU A 232 -19.47 23.14 29.05
C GLU A 232 -19.34 21.90 29.95
N ALA A 233 -18.41 21.96 30.91
CA ALA A 233 -18.28 20.93 31.92
C ALA A 233 -19.36 21.11 32.98
N HIS A 234 -20.30 20.17 33.06
CA HIS A 234 -21.22 20.10 34.19
C HIS A 234 -20.60 19.22 35.28
N PRO A 235 -20.63 19.66 36.56
CA PRO A 235 -20.16 18.83 37.66
C PRO A 235 -20.96 17.53 37.69
N ALA A 236 -20.24 16.40 37.79
CA ALA A 236 -20.88 15.11 38.01
C ALA A 236 -21.55 15.11 39.41
N PRO A 237 -22.76 14.54 39.54
CA PRO A 237 -23.45 14.43 40.82
C PRO A 237 -22.71 13.54 41.83
#